data_AF-A0A955CNW4-F1
#
_entry.id   AF-A0A955CNW4-F1
#
_cell.length_a   1.000
_cell.length_b   1.000
_cell.length_c   1.000
_cell.angle_alpha   90.00
_cell.angle_beta   90.00
_cell.angle_gamma   90.00
#
_symmetry.space_group_name_H-M   'P 1'
#
loop_
_entity.id
_entity.type
_entity.pdbx_description
1 polymer ?
#
loop_
_entity_poly.entity_id
_entity_poly.type
_entity_poly.pdbx_seq_one_letter_code
_entity_poly.pdbx_strand_id
1 'polypeptide(L)'
;MYLAKGIDGFDRVPVSPGTVRSTDNPDASVEAFGGDASSPSEDRHIGEIRQALDKISGVPPVASGVIEARIGNLTSANALRVTMVGLISKTNRKRVTYGRGIVAASEMALAAAGEAGLIELSLGDRELKLEWPDPLPIDEQEIAQSARIQRELGVPTERIAERLGVVPTDLDEVVQTQEQQETV
;
A
#
# COMPACT_ATOMS: atom_id res chain seq x y z
N MET A 1 1.18 -23.85 -35.82
CA MET A 1 0.35 -24.31 -36.97
C MET A 1 0.57 -23.36 -38.15
N TYR A 2 0.14 -23.71 -39.37
CA TYR A 2 0.35 -22.87 -40.56
C TYR A 2 -0.95 -22.75 -41.35
N LEU A 3 -1.27 -21.53 -41.78
CA LEU A 3 -2.39 -21.21 -42.66
C LEU A 3 -1.80 -20.87 -44.03
N ALA A 4 -2.07 -21.72 -45.02
CA ALA A 4 -1.61 -21.51 -46.38
C ALA A 4 -2.78 -21.03 -47.24
N LYS A 5 -2.57 -19.95 -47.99
CA LYS A 5 -3.51 -19.41 -48.97
C LYS A 5 -2.88 -19.53 -50.36
N GLY A 6 -3.63 -20.07 -51.32
CA GLY A 6 -3.19 -20.11 -52.72
C GLY A 6 -2.05 -21.10 -53.03
N ILE A 7 -1.82 -22.11 -52.17
CA ILE A 7 -0.85 -23.19 -52.36
C ILE A 7 -1.58 -24.52 -52.52
N ASP A 8 -1.53 -25.09 -53.72
CA ASP A 8 -2.17 -26.37 -54.02
C ASP A 8 -1.44 -27.54 -53.35
N GLY A 9 -2.21 -28.44 -52.72
CA GLY A 9 -1.68 -29.64 -52.09
C GLY A 9 -0.92 -29.41 -50.77
N PHE A 10 -1.10 -28.25 -50.12
CA PHE A 10 -0.52 -27.97 -48.80
C PHE A 10 -0.98 -28.97 -47.72
N ASP A 11 -2.19 -29.49 -47.85
CA ASP A 11 -2.82 -30.50 -46.99
C ASP A 11 -2.25 -31.92 -47.16
N ARG A 12 -1.61 -32.21 -48.31
CA ARG A 12 -1.19 -33.57 -48.68
C ARG A 12 0.21 -33.95 -48.22
N VAL A 13 1.02 -32.99 -47.79
CA VAL A 13 2.42 -33.22 -47.45
C VAL A 13 2.75 -32.53 -46.13
N PRO A 14 3.27 -33.25 -45.12
CA PRO A 14 3.57 -32.68 -43.81
C PRO A 14 4.58 -31.53 -43.92
N VAL A 15 4.41 -30.51 -43.07
CA VAL A 15 5.38 -29.43 -42.92
C VAL A 15 6.54 -29.94 -42.07
N SER A 16 7.77 -29.80 -42.55
CA SER A 16 8.99 -30.22 -41.84
C SER A 16 10.10 -29.17 -41.98
N PRO A 17 10.98 -28.99 -40.98
CA PRO A 17 12.11 -28.06 -41.07
C PRO A 17 12.96 -28.31 -42.32
N GLY A 18 13.38 -27.23 -42.99
CA GLY A 18 14.20 -27.30 -44.21
C GLY A 18 13.44 -27.60 -45.51
N THR A 19 12.11 -27.71 -45.47
CA THR A 19 11.30 -27.92 -46.68
C THR A 19 11.09 -26.61 -47.42
N VAL A 20 11.49 -26.54 -48.70
CA VAL A 20 11.18 -25.41 -49.59
C VAL A 20 9.89 -25.69 -50.35
N ARG A 21 8.95 -24.74 -50.32
CA ARG A 21 7.72 -24.77 -51.12
C ARG A 21 7.78 -23.66 -52.16
N SER A 22 7.45 -23.99 -53.39
CA SER A 22 7.37 -23.05 -54.51
C SER A 22 5.98 -23.18 -55.14
N THR A 23 5.45 -22.05 -55.61
CA THR A 23 4.15 -21.92 -56.26
C THR A 23 4.25 -20.80 -57.28
N ASP A 24 3.54 -20.94 -58.39
CA ASP A 24 3.49 -19.94 -59.47
C ASP A 24 2.41 -18.87 -59.20
N ASN A 25 1.64 -19.02 -58.12
CA ASN A 25 0.61 -18.07 -57.71
C ASN A 25 1.24 -16.86 -56.97
N PRO A 26 1.17 -15.64 -57.54
CA PRO A 26 1.76 -14.44 -56.93
C PRO A 26 1.06 -14.01 -55.64
N ASP A 27 -0.19 -14.44 -55.41
CA ASP A 27 -0.98 -14.11 -54.21
C ASP A 27 -0.84 -15.16 -53.11
N ALA A 28 0.05 -16.15 -53.27
CA ALA A 28 0.22 -17.20 -52.29
C ALA A 28 0.94 -16.71 -51.03
N SER A 29 0.40 -17.07 -49.87
CA SER A 29 1.00 -16.74 -48.57
C SER A 29 0.95 -17.93 -47.60
N VAL A 30 1.95 -18.01 -46.73
CA VAL A 30 2.00 -18.94 -45.59
C VAL A 30 2.16 -18.13 -44.32
N GLU A 31 1.15 -18.17 -43.46
CA GLU A 31 1.17 -17.53 -42.16
C GLU A 31 1.31 -18.57 -41.06
N ALA A 32 2.29 -18.40 -40.18
CA ALA A 32 2.37 -19.20 -38.97
C ALA A 32 1.32 -18.69 -37.98
N PHE A 33 0.44 -19.58 -37.51
CA PHE A 33 -0.51 -19.28 -36.43
C PHE A 33 -0.41 -20.34 -35.35
N GLY A 34 -0.39 -19.92 -34.09
CA GLY A 34 -0.17 -20.81 -32.95
C GLY A 34 1.30 -21.23 -32.78
N GLY A 35 1.79 -20.99 -31.56
CA GLY A 35 3.13 -21.24 -31.05
C GLY A 35 3.34 -20.42 -29.77
N ASP A 36 4.45 -20.59 -29.07
CA ASP A 36 4.82 -19.82 -27.85
C ASP A 36 5.20 -18.36 -28.13
N ALA A 37 4.73 -17.78 -29.24
CA ALA A 37 4.90 -16.37 -29.52
C ALA A 37 4.02 -15.52 -28.60
N SER A 38 4.32 -14.21 -28.48
CA SER A 38 3.48 -13.26 -27.73
C SER A 38 2.01 -13.42 -28.12
N SER A 39 1.17 -13.66 -27.11
CA SER A 39 -0.26 -13.88 -27.24
C SER A 39 -0.99 -12.71 -26.56
N PRO A 40 -1.38 -11.66 -27.30
CA PRO A 40 -2.00 -10.48 -26.71
C PRO A 40 -3.31 -10.78 -25.96
N SER A 41 -4.00 -11.87 -26.34
CA SER A 41 -5.18 -12.36 -25.63
C SER A 41 -4.83 -12.93 -24.26
N GLU A 42 -3.72 -13.65 -24.15
CA GLU A 42 -3.26 -14.23 -22.89
C GLU A 42 -2.75 -13.15 -21.95
N ASP A 43 -1.96 -12.20 -22.46
CA ASP A 43 -1.50 -11.04 -21.69
C ASP A 43 -2.68 -10.24 -21.11
N ARG A 44 -3.72 -10.02 -21.92
CA ARG A 44 -4.95 -9.36 -21.46
C ARG A 44 -5.66 -10.17 -20.39
N HIS A 45 -5.79 -11.48 -20.58
CA HIS A 45 -6.46 -12.35 -19.62
C HIS A 45 -5.72 -12.42 -18.28
N ILE A 46 -4.39 -12.47 -18.30
CA ILE A 46 -3.55 -12.39 -17.10
C ILE A 46 -3.77 -11.05 -16.38
N GLY A 47 -3.86 -9.95 -17.13
CA GLY A 47 -4.20 -8.64 -16.58
C GLY A 47 -5.57 -8.61 -15.89
N GLU A 48 -6.60 -9.18 -16.52
CA GLU A 48 -7.96 -9.29 -15.96
C GLU A 48 -7.98 -10.12 -14.67
N ILE A 49 -7.27 -11.26 -14.65
CA ILE A 49 -7.15 -12.10 -13.46
C ILE A 49 -6.47 -11.33 -12.33
N ARG A 50 -5.35 -10.64 -12.60
CA ARG A 50 -4.67 -9.82 -11.59
C ARG A 50 -5.59 -8.76 -11.01
N GLN A 51 -6.29 -8.03 -11.86
CA GLN A 51 -7.23 -7.00 -11.42
C GLN A 51 -8.37 -7.58 -10.57
N ALA A 52 -8.89 -8.76 -10.94
CA ALA A 52 -9.90 -9.46 -10.15
C ALA A 52 -9.36 -9.88 -8.77
N LEU A 53 -8.12 -10.38 -8.71
CA LEU A 53 -7.44 -10.74 -7.47
C LEU A 53 -7.20 -9.51 -6.58
N ASP A 54 -6.78 -8.37 -7.12
CA ASP A 54 -6.61 -7.13 -6.37
C ASP A 54 -7.94 -6.66 -5.76
N LYS A 55 -9.03 -6.78 -6.54
CA LYS A 55 -10.38 -6.43 -6.06
C LYS A 55 -10.87 -7.35 -4.95
N ILE A 56 -10.67 -8.67 -5.06
CA ILE A 56 -11.07 -9.65 -4.03
C ILE A 56 -10.19 -9.54 -2.78
N SER A 57 -8.88 -9.41 -2.99
CA SER A 57 -7.91 -9.26 -1.92
C SER A 57 -7.99 -7.89 -1.25
N GLY A 58 -8.61 -6.89 -1.88
CA GLY A 58 -8.66 -5.52 -1.38
C GLY A 58 -7.26 -4.92 -1.18
N VAL A 59 -6.24 -5.50 -1.81
CA VAL A 59 -4.85 -5.03 -1.79
C VAL A 59 -4.59 -4.39 -3.16
N PRO A 60 -4.35 -3.07 -3.22
CA PRO A 60 -4.06 -2.41 -4.48
C PRO A 60 -2.64 -2.75 -4.99
N PRO A 61 -2.39 -2.73 -6.31
CA PRO A 61 -1.07 -3.02 -6.90
C PRO A 61 0.08 -2.21 -6.31
N VAL A 62 -0.18 -0.93 -5.98
CA VAL A 62 0.85 -0.05 -5.43
C VAL A 62 1.34 -0.52 -4.04
N ALA A 63 0.55 -1.29 -3.29
CA ALA A 63 1.00 -1.93 -2.05
C ALA A 63 2.00 -3.07 -2.31
N SER A 64 2.00 -3.66 -3.51
CA SER A 64 2.93 -4.71 -3.94
C SER A 64 4.16 -4.17 -4.68
N GLY A 65 4.30 -2.85 -4.80
CA GLY A 65 5.41 -2.20 -5.51
C GLY A 65 5.24 -2.17 -7.04
N VAL A 66 4.13 -2.68 -7.57
CA VAL A 66 3.79 -2.56 -8.99
C VAL A 66 3.20 -1.17 -9.21
N ILE A 67 3.97 -0.31 -9.88
CA ILE A 67 3.51 1.02 -10.24
C ILE A 67 3.42 1.14 -11.76
N GLU A 68 2.23 0.89 -12.31
CA GLU A 68 1.94 1.17 -13.71
C GLU A 68 1.82 2.69 -13.93
N ALA A 69 2.17 3.15 -15.14
CA ALA A 69 2.57 4.50 -15.56
C ALA A 69 1.55 5.67 -15.35
N ARG A 70 0.63 5.60 -14.40
CA ARG A 70 -0.32 6.68 -14.04
C ARG A 70 0.01 7.36 -12.70
N ILE A 71 1.29 7.48 -12.37
CA ILE A 71 1.82 8.13 -11.15
C ILE A 71 1.94 9.65 -11.34
N GLY A 72 0.93 10.29 -11.93
CA GLY A 72 0.89 11.75 -11.97
C GLY A 72 0.47 12.35 -10.62
N ASN A 73 -0.29 11.60 -9.81
CA ASN A 73 -1.05 12.16 -8.67
C ASN A 73 -0.91 11.40 -7.34
N LEU A 74 -0.09 10.34 -7.25
CA LEU A 74 0.09 9.56 -6.01
C LEU A 74 1.05 10.22 -4.99
N THR A 75 1.55 11.42 -5.27
CA THR A 75 2.44 12.18 -4.37
C THR A 75 1.72 12.78 -3.17
N SER A 76 0.37 12.77 -3.15
CA SER A 76 -0.42 13.27 -2.02
C SER A 76 -0.88 12.14 -1.10
N ALA A 77 -0.85 12.39 0.21
CA ALA A 77 -1.40 11.46 1.22
C ALA A 77 -2.86 11.08 0.92
N ASN A 78 -3.65 11.99 0.37
CA ASN A 78 -5.04 11.75 -0.02
C ASN A 78 -5.18 10.79 -1.22
N ALA A 79 -4.35 10.91 -2.25
CA ALA A 79 -4.38 9.97 -3.37
C ALA A 79 -3.95 8.56 -2.93
N LEU A 80 -2.97 8.47 -2.02
CA LEU A 80 -2.58 7.21 -1.40
C LEU A 80 -3.74 6.63 -0.56
N ARG A 81 -4.43 7.46 0.24
CA ARG A 81 -5.58 7.06 1.05
C ARG A 81 -6.71 6.48 0.20
N VAL A 82 -7.06 7.14 -0.92
CA VAL A 82 -8.08 6.66 -1.86
C VAL A 82 -7.68 5.32 -2.47
N THR A 83 -6.42 5.17 -2.87
CA THR A 83 -5.91 3.92 -3.45
C THR A 83 -5.91 2.78 -2.42
N MET A 84 -5.69 3.11 -1.15
CA MET A 84 -5.57 2.14 -0.04
C MET A 84 -6.88 1.85 0.71
N VAL A 85 -8.03 2.40 0.30
CA VAL A 85 -9.31 2.24 1.05
C VAL A 85 -9.63 0.79 1.40
N GLY A 86 -9.42 -0.14 0.48
CA GLY A 86 -9.64 -1.58 0.70
C GLY A 86 -8.74 -2.14 1.81
N LEU A 87 -7.46 -1.80 1.79
CA LEU A 87 -6.48 -2.26 2.76
C LEU A 87 -6.71 -1.63 4.14
N ILE A 88 -7.00 -0.32 4.19
CA ILE A 88 -7.34 0.39 5.42
C ILE A 88 -8.57 -0.24 6.08
N SER A 89 -9.60 -0.57 5.29
CA SER A 89 -10.81 -1.23 5.80
C SER A 89 -10.51 -2.61 6.40
N LYS A 90 -9.65 -3.41 5.76
CA LYS A 90 -9.22 -4.70 6.30
C LYS A 90 -8.40 -4.56 7.58
N THR A 91 -7.49 -3.58 7.63
CA THR A 91 -6.70 -3.26 8.82
C THR A 91 -7.58 -2.82 9.98
N ASN A 92 -8.56 -1.95 9.74
CA ASN A 92 -9.50 -1.51 10.77
C ASN A 92 -10.32 -2.68 11.32
N ARG A 93 -10.79 -3.60 10.46
CA ARG A 93 -11.46 -4.81 10.92
C ARG A 93 -10.56 -5.65 11.83
N LYS A 94 -9.30 -5.86 11.45
CA LYS A 94 -8.32 -6.56 12.30
C LYS A 94 -8.09 -5.85 13.63
N ARG A 95 -7.95 -4.52 13.63
CA ARG A 95 -7.77 -3.71 14.86
C ARG A 95 -8.95 -3.87 15.82
N VAL A 96 -10.18 -3.87 15.32
CA VAL A 96 -11.38 -4.09 16.14
C VAL A 96 -11.43 -5.52 16.67
N THR A 97 -11.19 -6.52 15.82
CA THR A 97 -11.28 -7.93 16.23
C THR A 97 -10.15 -8.33 17.19
N TYR A 98 -8.92 -7.93 16.92
CA TYR A 98 -7.76 -8.27 17.75
C TYR A 98 -7.57 -7.35 18.93
N GLY A 99 -8.06 -6.11 18.89
CA GLY A 99 -7.84 -5.14 19.96
C GLY A 99 -8.33 -5.62 21.32
N ARG A 100 -9.52 -6.23 21.37
CA ARG A 100 -10.03 -6.83 22.61
C ARG A 100 -9.15 -7.97 23.12
N GLY A 101 -8.65 -8.83 22.22
CA GLY A 101 -7.78 -9.95 22.58
C GLY A 101 -6.42 -9.47 23.11
N ILE A 102 -5.86 -8.42 22.51
CA ILE A 102 -4.61 -7.80 22.94
C ILE A 102 -4.77 -7.21 24.34
N VAL A 103 -5.84 -6.46 24.60
CA VAL A 103 -6.12 -5.91 25.93
C VAL A 103 -6.24 -7.02 26.97
N ALA A 104 -7.07 -8.04 26.70
CA ALA A 104 -7.27 -9.14 27.64
C ALA A 104 -5.99 -9.95 27.91
N ALA A 105 -5.16 -10.17 26.89
CA ALA A 105 -3.88 -10.86 27.04
C ALA A 105 -2.90 -10.03 27.88
N SER A 106 -2.84 -8.72 27.66
CA SER A 106 -2.02 -7.80 28.43
C SER A 106 -2.49 -7.68 29.89
N GLU A 107 -3.80 -7.61 30.13
CA GLU A 107 -4.38 -7.62 31.48
C GLU A 107 -3.98 -8.90 32.24
N MET A 108 -4.06 -10.05 31.56
CA MET A 108 -3.66 -11.34 32.14
C MET A 108 -2.16 -11.38 32.45
N ALA A 109 -1.32 -10.88 31.55
CA ALA A 109 0.12 -10.80 31.75
C ALA A 109 0.48 -9.88 32.94
N LEU A 110 -0.17 -8.73 33.05
CA LEU A 110 0.02 -7.80 34.18
C LEU A 110 -0.48 -8.38 35.49
N ALA A 111 -1.62 -9.10 35.50
CA ALA A 111 -2.11 -9.79 36.69
C ALA A 111 -1.10 -10.84 37.18
N ALA A 112 -0.58 -11.66 36.27
CA ALA A 112 0.43 -12.67 36.61
C ALA A 112 1.74 -12.03 37.11
N ALA A 113 2.18 -10.92 36.50
CA ALA A 113 3.35 -10.16 36.95
C ALA A 113 3.16 -9.56 38.36
N GLY A 114 1.95 -9.07 38.66
CA GLY A 114 1.59 -8.57 39.98
C GLY A 114 1.59 -9.67 41.04
N GLU A 115 1.00 -10.84 40.75
CA GLU A 115 1.03 -12.00 41.66
C GLU A 115 2.44 -12.54 41.90
N ALA A 116 3.30 -12.49 40.88
CA ALA A 116 4.71 -12.86 41.00
C ALA A 116 5.56 -11.84 41.77
N GLY A 117 5.00 -10.69 42.15
CA GLY A 117 5.70 -9.62 42.86
C GLY A 117 6.71 -8.86 41.98
N LEU A 118 6.59 -8.95 40.65
CA LEU A 118 7.47 -8.23 39.72
C LEU A 118 7.09 -6.75 39.60
N ILE A 119 5.82 -6.43 39.82
CA ILE A 119 5.26 -5.07 39.71
C ILE A 119 4.23 -4.88 40.81
N GLU A 120 4.32 -3.79 41.57
CA GLU A 120 3.27 -3.37 42.49
C GLU A 120 2.12 -2.75 41.68
N LEU A 121 1.04 -3.51 41.48
CA LEU A 121 -0.15 -3.05 40.77
C LEU A 121 -1.32 -2.99 41.73
N SER A 122 -1.82 -1.78 42.02
CA SER A 122 -3.08 -1.62 42.72
C SER A 122 -4.25 -2.11 41.84
N LEU A 123 -5.36 -2.53 42.45
CA LEU A 123 -6.55 -3.00 41.71
C LEU A 123 -7.17 -1.94 40.78
N GLY A 124 -6.80 -0.66 40.93
CA GLY A 124 -7.29 0.46 40.11
C GLY A 124 -6.40 0.84 38.92
N ASP A 125 -5.13 0.42 38.89
CA ASP A 125 -4.15 0.87 37.88
C ASP A 125 -4.12 -0.01 36.61
N ARG A 126 -5.17 -0.79 36.36
CA ARG A 126 -5.21 -1.80 35.29
C ARG A 126 -5.96 -1.36 34.03
N GLU A 127 -6.29 -0.08 33.91
CA GLU A 127 -6.95 0.40 32.69
C GLU A 127 -5.94 0.46 31.54
N LEU A 128 -6.05 -0.49 30.62
CA LEU A 128 -5.23 -0.54 29.42
C LEU A 128 -5.91 0.18 28.26
N LYS A 129 -5.28 1.26 27.79
CA LYS A 129 -5.67 1.95 26.57
C LYS A 129 -4.85 1.43 25.39
N LEU A 130 -5.54 0.87 24.39
CA LEU A 130 -4.90 0.45 23.15
C LEU A 130 -4.94 1.58 22.12
N GLU A 131 -3.76 2.07 21.74
CA GLU A 131 -3.63 3.09 20.70
C GLU A 131 -3.10 2.47 19.40
N TRP A 132 -3.80 2.74 18.31
CA TRP A 132 -3.40 2.31 16.97
C TRP A 132 -2.96 3.53 16.16
N PRO A 133 -1.68 3.65 15.75
CA PRO A 133 -1.22 4.77 14.94
C PRO A 133 -1.93 4.79 13.57
N ASP A 134 -2.02 5.97 12.94
CA ASP A 134 -2.51 6.06 11.55
C ASP A 134 -1.54 5.27 10.66
N PRO A 135 -2.03 4.29 9.87
CA PRO A 135 -1.17 3.49 8.99
C PRO A 135 -0.58 4.26 7.79
N LEU A 136 -1.03 5.49 7.52
CA LEU A 136 -0.52 6.29 6.39
C LEU A 136 0.47 7.37 6.86
N PRO A 137 1.50 7.69 6.05
CA PRO A 137 2.31 8.87 6.29
C PRO A 137 1.42 10.10 6.17
N ILE A 138 1.43 10.93 7.21
CA ILE A 138 0.69 12.19 7.24
C ILE A 138 1.57 13.23 6.56
N ASP A 139 1.00 14.03 5.67
CA ASP A 139 1.70 15.15 5.04
C ASP A 139 2.03 16.21 6.12
N GLU A 140 3.29 16.63 6.20
CA GLU A 140 3.74 17.69 7.09
C GLU A 140 2.96 19.00 6.85
N GLN A 141 2.50 19.25 5.62
CA GLN A 141 1.66 20.41 5.30
C GLN A 141 0.24 20.27 5.88
N GLU A 142 -0.37 19.09 5.83
CA GLU A 142 -1.68 18.85 6.45
C GLU A 142 -1.59 18.98 7.98
N ILE A 143 -0.49 18.50 8.58
CA ILE A 143 -0.21 18.68 10.02
C ILE A 143 -0.12 20.16 10.37
N ALA A 144 0.67 20.93 9.62
CA ALA A 144 0.85 22.36 9.87
C ALA A 144 -0.46 23.16 9.68
N GLN A 145 -1.25 22.83 8.65
CA GLN A 145 -2.56 23.46 8.43
C GLN A 145 -3.55 23.12 9.54
N SER A 146 -3.62 21.85 9.95
CA SER A 146 -4.48 21.41 11.05
C SER A 146 -4.11 22.11 12.37
N ALA A 147 -2.82 22.26 12.66
CA ALA A 147 -2.35 22.97 13.85
C ALA A 147 -2.73 24.46 13.82
N ARG A 148 -2.60 25.13 12.66
CA ARG A 148 -3.01 26.52 12.48
C ARG A 148 -4.52 26.71 12.72
N ILE A 149 -5.35 25.86 12.11
CA ILE A 149 -6.82 25.91 12.27
C ILE A 149 -7.20 25.69 13.73
N GLN A 150 -6.57 24.73 14.42
CA GLN A 150 -6.87 24.47 15.84
C GLN A 150 -6.47 25.63 16.76
N ARG A 151 -5.37 26.31 16.45
CA ARG A 151 -4.96 27.54 17.15
C ARG A 151 -5.94 28.69 16.91
N GLU A 152 -6.42 28.86 15.68
CA GLU A 152 -7.46 29.83 15.33
C GLU A 152 -8.79 29.55 16.05
N LEU A 153 -9.12 28.28 16.25
CA LEU A 153 -10.29 27.82 17.02
C LEU A 153 -10.10 27.90 18.55
N GLY A 154 -8.94 28.34 19.03
CA GLY A 154 -8.66 28.54 20.45
C GLY A 154 -8.34 27.26 21.23
N VAL A 155 -7.91 26.18 20.58
CA VAL A 155 -7.44 24.98 21.27
C VAL A 155 -6.08 25.27 21.94
N PRO A 156 -5.89 24.92 23.23
CA PRO A 156 -4.62 25.12 23.93
C PRO A 156 -3.44 24.43 23.22
N THR A 157 -2.31 25.13 23.15
CA THR A 157 -1.11 24.67 22.42
C THR A 157 -0.58 23.35 22.95
N GLU A 158 -0.74 23.08 24.25
CA GLU A 158 -0.31 21.85 24.91
C GLU A 158 -1.09 20.64 24.38
N ARG A 159 -2.40 20.80 24.16
CA ARG A 159 -3.23 19.73 23.56
C ARG A 159 -2.92 19.49 22.09
N ILE A 160 -2.53 20.53 21.36
CA ILE A 160 -2.09 20.40 19.96
C ILE A 160 -0.76 19.65 19.92
N ALA A 161 0.18 20.00 20.81
CA ALA A 161 1.49 19.38 20.92
C ALA A 161 1.41 17.90 21.34
N GLU A 162 0.61 17.58 22.36
CA GLU A 162 0.33 16.20 22.81
C GLU A 162 -0.23 15.35 21.66
N ARG A 163 -1.21 15.89 20.91
CA ARG A 163 -1.83 15.17 19.79
C ARG A 163 -0.90 14.97 18.60
N LEU A 164 0.06 15.87 18.40
CA LEU A 164 1.08 15.76 17.35
C LEU A 164 2.30 14.93 17.80
N GLY A 165 2.35 14.51 19.07
CA GLY A 165 3.50 13.80 19.63
C GLY A 165 4.77 14.65 19.67
N VAL A 166 4.63 15.97 19.61
CA VAL A 166 5.75 16.93 19.69
C VAL A 166 5.83 17.39 21.14
N VAL A 167 7.00 17.28 21.76
CA VAL A 167 7.23 17.90 23.06
C VAL A 167 7.28 19.41 22.83
N PRO A 168 6.35 20.20 23.39
CA PRO A 168 6.45 21.65 23.30
C PRO A 168 7.73 22.04 24.04
N THR A 169 8.75 22.44 23.28
CA THR A 169 9.91 23.12 23.84
C THR A 169 9.48 24.56 24.05
N ASP A 170 9.60 25.06 25.26
CA ASP A 170 9.39 26.48 25.53
C ASP A 170 10.39 27.27 24.68
N LEU A 171 9.87 27.94 23.65
CA LEU A 171 10.67 28.76 22.74
C LEU A 171 11.39 29.90 23.47
N ASP A 172 10.99 30.21 24.71
CA ASP A 172 11.61 31.21 25.56
C ASP A 172 13.02 30.80 26.03
N GLU A 173 13.34 29.50 26.13
CA GLU A 173 14.69 29.04 26.49
C GLU A 173 15.66 29.02 25.29
N VAL A 174 15.14 28.78 24.08
CA VAL A 174 15.97 28.71 22.86
C VAL A 174 16.47 30.10 22.44
N VAL A 175 15.65 31.15 22.60
CA VAL A 175 16.06 32.53 22.31
C VAL A 175 17.14 33.00 23.29
N GLN A 176 17.01 32.68 24.59
CA GLN A 176 18.01 33.05 25.58
C GLN A 176 19.36 32.34 25.39
N THR A 177 19.35 31.12 24.85
CA THR A 177 20.58 30.37 24.56
C THR A 177 21.30 30.92 23.32
N GLN A 178 20.57 31.47 22.34
CA GLN A 178 21.16 32.11 21.16
C GLN A 178 21.71 33.52 21.46
N GLU A 179 21.02 34.32 22.27
CA GLU A 179 21.52 35.66 22.67
C GLU A 179 22.78 35.58 23.56
N GLN A 180 22.92 34.54 24.40
CA GLN A 180 24.12 34.33 25.20
C GLN A 180 25.34 33.84 24.39
N GLN A 181 25.13 33.19 23.23
CA GLN A 181 26.22 32.74 22.36
C GLN A 181 26.72 33.83 21.40
N GLU A 182 25.91 34.84 21.07
CA GLU A 182 26.35 35.98 20.23
C GLU A 182 27.11 37.07 21.02
N THR A 183 27.21 36.98 22.35
CA THR A 183 27.86 38.00 23.19
C THR A 183 29.25 37.60 23.74
N VAL A 184 29.94 36.61 23.13
CA VAL A 184 31.32 36.23 23.49
C VAL A 184 32.27 36.42 22.31
#